data_AF-A0A5Q0GSP7-F1
#
_entry.id   AF-A0A5Q0GSP7-F1
#
_cell.length_a   1.000
_cell.length_b   1.000
_cell.length_c   1.000
_cell.angle_alpha   90.00
_cell.angle_beta   90.00
_cell.angle_gamma   90.00
#
_symmetry.space_group_name_H-M   'P 1'
#
loop_
_entity.id
_entity.type
_entity.pdbx_description
1 polymer ?
#
loop_
_entity_poly.entity_id
_entity_poly.type
_entity_poly.pdbx_seq_one_letter_code
_entity_poly.pdbx_strand_id
1 'polypeptide(L)'
;MDTRKIVDDWYGAIGRGDMEAITAGLSPSIVLELPQDQWNAVIPYLGTHVGLNEVAEAFRVRAETTEVLDYGLRGLFVDGNTACAVVYTKGRHTRTKVLFEIEDMHKVVLNEQGKITHWKVYFDPNTEVNAFNADREERLHAATVAGDLDEVRDLLSFGGDPNHHDRGTGLTALQVAAGRGDGAAVRALLGGGADVLVTERSGQTALHKAAEQGSAEVVGALLGAGAVVDAPVATTGQTPLHVAVRHGNAEAARALLAAGARADLVDHLGRTPLDLARELLAPEVVRALFA
;
A
#
# COMPACT_ATOMS: atom_id res chain seq x y z
N MET A 1 -32.14 36.56 15.19
CA MET A 1 -31.02 36.05 14.39
C MET A 1 -31.53 34.85 13.62
N ASP A 2 -31.28 34.78 12.31
CA ASP A 2 -31.72 33.65 11.49
C ASP A 2 -30.58 32.63 11.37
N THR A 3 -30.57 31.66 12.29
CA THR A 3 -29.57 30.57 12.31
C THR A 3 -29.52 29.82 10.99
N ARG A 4 -30.68 29.60 10.35
CA ARG A 4 -30.76 28.90 9.07
C ARG A 4 -30.02 29.69 8.00
N LYS A 5 -30.34 30.98 7.87
CA LYS A 5 -29.68 31.84 6.88
C LYS A 5 -28.16 31.92 7.10
N ILE A 6 -27.71 32.11 8.34
CA ILE A 6 -26.28 32.21 8.65
C ILE A 6 -25.52 30.94 8.26
N VAL A 7 -26.07 29.78 8.61
CA VAL A 7 -25.42 28.49 8.34
C VAL A 7 -25.47 28.15 6.84
N ASP A 8 -26.58 28.44 6.17
CA ASP A 8 -26.73 28.26 4.72
C ASP A 8 -25.73 29.13 3.94
N ASP A 9 -25.62 30.42 4.28
CA ASP A 9 -24.65 31.34 3.67
C ASP A 9 -23.20 30.84 3.90
N TRP A 10 -22.91 30.37 5.12
CA TRP A 10 -21.57 29.88 5.50
C TRP A 10 -21.18 28.61 4.76
N TYR A 11 -22.05 27.59 4.67
CA TYR A 11 -21.79 26.39 3.87
C TYR A 11 -21.76 26.68 2.37
N GLY A 12 -22.55 27.66 1.91
CA GLY A 12 -22.45 28.17 0.55
C GLY A 12 -21.08 28.78 0.25
N ALA A 13 -20.46 29.48 1.22
CA ALA A 13 -19.09 29.99 1.09
C ALA A 13 -18.06 28.85 1.03
N ILE A 14 -18.21 27.79 1.85
CA ILE A 14 -17.38 26.58 1.78
C ILE A 14 -17.42 25.97 0.38
N GLY A 15 -18.61 25.76 -0.18
CA GLY A 15 -18.77 25.17 -1.51
C GLY A 15 -18.15 25.98 -2.66
N ARG A 16 -17.93 27.29 -2.46
CA ARG A 16 -17.24 28.16 -3.43
C ARG A 16 -15.75 28.35 -3.14
N GLY A 17 -15.24 27.80 -2.04
CA GLY A 17 -13.86 28.04 -1.59
C GLY A 17 -13.60 29.49 -1.13
N ASP A 18 -14.63 30.21 -0.68
CA ASP A 18 -14.53 31.61 -0.26
C ASP A 18 -14.00 31.74 1.16
N MET A 19 -12.67 31.70 1.30
CA MET A 19 -11.99 31.69 2.59
C MET A 19 -12.26 32.93 3.46
N GLU A 20 -12.52 34.09 2.86
CA GLU A 20 -12.82 35.31 3.59
C GLU A 20 -14.21 35.20 4.25
N ALA A 21 -15.22 34.77 3.49
CA ALA A 21 -16.57 34.57 4.04
C ALA A 21 -16.62 33.42 5.06
N ILE A 22 -15.86 32.34 4.84
CA ILE A 22 -15.76 31.21 5.77
C ILE A 22 -15.19 31.68 7.11
N THR A 23 -14.04 32.36 7.08
CA THR A 23 -13.37 32.83 8.31
C THR A 23 -14.17 33.92 9.02
N ALA A 24 -14.85 34.79 8.27
CA ALA A 24 -15.76 35.79 8.84
C ALA A 24 -16.94 35.16 9.61
N GLY A 25 -17.39 33.96 9.26
CA GLY A 25 -18.47 33.25 9.98
C GLY A 25 -18.05 32.65 11.33
N LEU A 26 -16.75 32.52 11.60
CA LEU A 26 -16.22 31.85 12.78
C LEU A 26 -16.01 32.81 13.97
N SER A 27 -16.22 32.29 15.18
CA SER A 27 -15.82 32.96 16.42
C SER A 27 -14.31 32.85 16.63
N PRO A 28 -13.64 33.84 17.24
CA PRO A 28 -12.24 33.72 17.67
C PRO A 28 -11.99 32.53 18.61
N SER A 29 -13.03 32.08 19.32
CA SER A 29 -12.99 30.98 20.29
C SER A 29 -13.64 29.68 19.76
N ILE A 30 -13.66 29.48 18.44
CA ILE A 30 -14.25 28.28 17.82
C ILE A 30 -13.58 27.00 18.31
N VAL A 31 -14.37 25.95 18.56
CA VAL A 31 -13.89 24.59 18.83
C VAL A 31 -14.28 23.67 17.67
N LEU A 32 -13.32 23.03 17.01
CA LEU A 32 -13.55 21.97 16.02
C LEU A 32 -13.33 20.61 16.65
N GLU A 33 -14.30 19.70 16.54
CA GLU A 33 -14.21 18.31 16.98
C GLU A 33 -14.30 17.35 15.79
N LEU A 34 -13.26 16.54 15.61
CA LEU A 34 -13.25 15.42 14.66
C LEU A 34 -13.25 14.09 15.43
N PRO A 35 -14.05 13.09 14.99
CA PRO A 35 -14.09 11.78 15.62
C PRO A 35 -12.73 11.11 15.53
N GLN A 36 -12.41 10.29 16.53
CA GLN A 36 -11.25 9.41 16.52
C GLN A 36 -11.72 7.96 16.69
N ASP A 37 -11.35 7.13 15.74
CA ASP A 37 -11.53 5.69 15.64
C ASP A 37 -10.26 5.07 15.04
N GLN A 38 -10.25 3.75 14.87
CA GLN A 38 -9.07 3.03 14.38
C GLN A 38 -8.68 3.38 12.93
N TRP A 39 -9.62 3.84 12.11
CA TRP A 39 -9.42 4.09 10.68
C TRP A 39 -9.10 5.54 10.38
N ASN A 40 -9.71 6.47 11.11
CA ASN A 40 -9.41 7.88 10.95
C ASN A 40 -8.14 8.29 11.73
N ALA A 41 -7.67 7.54 12.75
CA ALA A 41 -6.46 7.85 13.52
C ALA A 41 -5.18 8.03 12.68
N VAL A 42 -5.15 7.48 11.45
CA VAL A 42 -4.05 7.66 10.49
C VAL A 42 -4.19 8.94 9.64
N ILE A 43 -5.30 9.68 9.78
CA ILE A 43 -5.52 10.99 9.20
C ILE A 43 -4.90 12.03 10.15
N PRO A 44 -3.91 12.81 9.72
CA PRO A 44 -2.99 13.51 10.63
C PRO A 44 -3.56 14.64 11.50
N TYR A 45 -4.84 15.02 11.37
CA TYR A 45 -5.37 16.24 12.00
C TYR A 45 -6.72 16.05 12.69
N LEU A 46 -6.95 14.84 13.20
CA LEU A 46 -8.06 14.54 14.09
C LEU A 46 -7.88 15.12 15.50
N GLY A 47 -8.98 15.19 16.23
CA GLY A 47 -9.01 15.64 17.62
C GLY A 47 -9.83 16.92 17.81
N THR A 48 -9.48 17.66 18.86
CA THR A 48 -10.12 18.92 19.22
C THR A 48 -9.16 20.08 18.99
N HIS A 49 -9.59 21.07 18.21
CA HIS A 49 -8.79 22.23 17.81
C HIS A 49 -9.48 23.53 18.24
N VAL A 50 -8.75 24.49 18.79
CA VAL A 50 -9.33 25.69 19.40
C VAL A 50 -8.78 26.97 18.78
N GLY A 51 -9.71 27.84 18.36
CA GLY A 51 -9.40 29.13 17.78
C GLY A 51 -9.14 29.08 16.27
N LEU A 52 -9.20 30.25 15.63
CA LEU A 52 -9.23 30.36 14.17
C LEU A 52 -8.02 29.72 13.48
N ASN A 53 -6.81 29.90 14.04
CA ASN A 53 -5.59 29.40 13.41
C ASN A 53 -5.48 27.87 13.49
N GLU A 54 -5.79 27.27 14.65
CA GLU A 54 -5.75 25.82 14.80
C GLU A 54 -6.85 25.16 13.97
N VAL A 55 -8.07 25.72 13.97
CA VAL A 55 -9.17 25.22 13.14
C VAL A 55 -8.84 25.37 11.65
N ALA A 56 -8.29 26.50 11.22
CA ALA A 56 -7.87 26.68 9.83
C ALA A 56 -6.77 25.69 9.43
N GLU A 57 -5.79 25.43 10.29
CA GLU A 57 -4.75 24.44 10.02
C GLU A 57 -5.34 23.03 9.98
N ALA A 58 -6.22 22.65 10.90
CA ALA A 58 -6.92 21.37 10.86
C ALA A 58 -7.75 21.18 9.57
N PHE A 59 -8.22 22.27 8.95
CA PHE A 59 -8.90 22.25 7.65
C PHE A 59 -7.95 22.16 6.45
N ARG A 60 -6.82 22.86 6.50
CA ARG A 60 -5.84 22.98 5.39
C ARG A 60 -5.29 21.63 4.93
N VAL A 61 -5.33 20.69 5.84
CA VAL A 61 -4.78 19.35 5.79
C VAL A 61 -5.55 18.42 4.92
N ARG A 62 -6.86 18.60 4.93
CA ARG A 62 -7.75 17.79 4.10
C ARG A 62 -7.41 18.01 2.62
N ALA A 63 -6.59 19.03 2.30
CA ALA A 63 -6.01 19.25 0.99
C ALA A 63 -4.66 18.52 0.72
N GLU A 64 -3.94 18.04 1.73
CA GLU A 64 -2.61 17.45 1.54
C GLU A 64 -2.69 16.16 0.72
N THR A 65 -3.62 15.28 1.10
CA THR A 65 -3.85 14.01 0.40
C THR A 65 -5.18 13.97 -0.36
N THR A 66 -6.01 15.00 -0.32
CA THR A 66 -7.32 15.02 -1.00
C THR A 66 -7.55 16.33 -1.75
N GLU A 67 -7.84 16.23 -3.04
CA GLU A 67 -8.30 17.34 -3.87
C GLU A 67 -9.83 17.33 -3.88
N VAL A 68 -10.45 18.40 -3.37
CA VAL A 68 -11.92 18.56 -3.40
C VAL A 68 -12.35 18.97 -4.82
N LEU A 69 -13.19 18.15 -5.44
CA LEU A 69 -13.70 18.35 -6.80
C LEU A 69 -15.12 18.91 -6.85
N ASP A 70 -15.94 18.54 -5.87
CA ASP A 70 -17.31 19.03 -5.72
C ASP A 70 -17.68 19.02 -4.24
N TYR A 71 -18.50 19.98 -3.82
CA TYR A 71 -18.93 20.15 -2.44
C TYR A 71 -20.32 20.77 -2.39
N GLY A 72 -21.22 20.22 -1.59
CA GLY A 72 -22.59 20.71 -1.54
C GLY A 72 -23.34 20.41 -0.25
N LEU A 73 -24.19 21.35 0.15
CA LEU A 73 -25.15 21.17 1.24
C LEU A 73 -26.36 20.38 0.74
N ARG A 74 -26.57 19.17 1.27
CA ARG A 74 -27.69 18.27 0.92
C ARG A 74 -28.90 18.43 1.86
N GLY A 75 -28.65 18.83 3.10
CA GLY A 75 -29.71 19.01 4.09
C GLY A 75 -29.28 19.98 5.19
N LEU A 76 -30.25 20.73 5.73
CA LEU A 76 -30.02 21.67 6.83
C LEU A 76 -31.20 21.66 7.80
N PHE A 77 -30.92 21.23 9.03
CA PHE A 77 -31.85 21.18 10.16
C PHE A 77 -31.41 22.19 11.21
N VAL A 78 -32.35 22.97 11.74
CA VAL A 78 -32.04 24.07 12.68
C VAL A 78 -32.91 23.94 13.91
N ASP A 79 -32.28 24.06 15.07
CA ASP A 79 -32.93 24.09 16.38
C ASP A 79 -32.27 25.17 17.25
N GLY A 80 -32.98 26.28 17.47
CA GLY A 80 -32.46 27.44 18.19
C GLY A 80 -31.17 28.00 17.58
N ASN A 81 -30.08 27.94 18.35
CA ASN A 81 -28.75 28.39 17.94
C ASN A 81 -27.88 27.25 17.37
N THR A 82 -28.41 26.05 17.24
CA THR A 82 -27.72 24.87 16.71
C THR A 82 -28.24 24.55 15.31
N ALA A 83 -27.35 24.14 14.43
CA ALA A 83 -27.71 23.58 13.14
C ALA A 83 -26.97 22.28 12.86
N CYS A 84 -27.64 21.35 12.19
CA CYS A 84 -27.06 20.16 11.61
C CYS A 84 -27.14 20.26 10.08
N ALA A 85 -25.98 20.24 9.42
CA ALA A 85 -25.84 20.23 7.98
C ALA A 85 -25.43 18.83 7.51
N VAL A 86 -26.06 18.34 6.44
CA VAL A 86 -25.59 17.16 5.70
C VAL A 86 -24.85 17.68 4.50
N VAL A 87 -23.57 17.32 4.41
CA VAL A 87 -22.63 17.80 3.42
C VAL A 87 -22.23 16.62 2.54
N TYR A 88 -22.16 16.88 1.25
CA TYR A 88 -21.60 15.96 0.27
C TYR A 88 -20.26 16.52 -0.20
N THR A 89 -19.25 15.66 -0.28
CA THR A 89 -17.94 16.00 -0.85
C THR A 89 -17.54 14.94 -1.87
N LYS A 90 -17.19 15.37 -3.08
CA LYS A 90 -16.47 14.57 -4.06
C LYS A 90 -14.99 14.93 -3.98
N GLY A 91 -14.17 13.94 -3.68
CA GLY A 91 -12.73 14.08 -3.57
C GLY A 91 -11.98 13.29 -4.63
N ARG A 92 -10.73 13.67 -4.86
CA ARG A 92 -9.71 12.85 -5.51
C ARG A 92 -8.51 12.76 -4.60
N HIS A 93 -8.10 11.55 -4.23
CA HIS A 93 -6.90 11.40 -3.43
C HIS A 93 -5.66 11.86 -4.24
N THR A 94 -4.84 12.77 -3.72
CA THR A 94 -3.78 13.46 -4.48
C THR A 94 -2.63 12.53 -4.85
N ARG A 95 -2.38 11.47 -4.07
CA ARG A 95 -1.34 10.47 -4.36
C ARG A 95 -1.84 9.39 -5.32
N THR A 96 -2.96 8.75 -4.99
CA THR A 96 -3.48 7.59 -5.75
C THR A 96 -4.36 7.99 -6.94
N LYS A 97 -4.79 9.26 -7.00
CA LYS A 97 -5.71 9.83 -8.00
C LYS A 97 -7.10 9.19 -8.03
N VAL A 98 -7.42 8.32 -7.07
CA VAL A 98 -8.72 7.66 -6.94
C VAL A 98 -9.78 8.66 -6.51
N LEU A 99 -10.93 8.60 -7.18
CA LEU A 99 -12.11 9.40 -6.85
C LEU A 99 -12.88 8.76 -5.70
N PHE A 100 -13.43 9.59 -4.83
CA PHE A 100 -14.32 9.14 -3.77
C PHE A 100 -15.41 10.17 -3.51
N GLU A 101 -16.51 9.71 -2.94
CA GLU A 101 -17.65 10.52 -2.55
C GLU A 101 -18.02 10.20 -1.11
N ILE A 102 -18.13 11.22 -0.28
CA ILE A 102 -18.52 11.09 1.13
C ILE A 102 -19.72 11.97 1.42
N GLU A 103 -20.57 11.49 2.32
CA GLU A 103 -21.59 12.30 2.96
C GLU A 103 -21.27 12.36 4.46
N ASP A 104 -21.06 13.56 4.96
CA ASP A 104 -20.78 13.84 6.36
C ASP A 104 -21.82 14.76 6.98
N MET A 105 -22.08 14.56 8.27
CA MET A 105 -22.98 15.38 9.06
C MET A 105 -22.16 16.33 9.91
N HIS A 106 -22.47 17.61 9.83
CA HIS A 106 -21.80 18.65 10.60
C HIS A 106 -22.79 19.26 11.58
N LYS A 107 -22.40 19.34 12.85
CA LYS A 107 -23.13 20.08 13.88
C LYS A 107 -22.41 21.37 14.17
N VAL A 108 -23.10 22.50 14.07
CA VAL A 108 -22.56 23.83 14.40
C VAL A 108 -23.42 24.52 15.45
N VAL A 109 -22.77 25.32 16.32
CA VAL A 109 -23.44 26.10 17.38
C VAL A 109 -23.05 27.57 17.25
N LEU A 110 -24.04 28.46 17.25
CA LEU A 110 -23.86 29.91 17.13
C LEU A 110 -23.94 30.60 18.49
N ASN A 111 -23.17 31.68 18.66
CA ASN A 111 -23.34 32.62 19.76
C ASN A 111 -24.40 33.69 19.45
N GLU A 112 -24.64 34.60 20.41
CA GLU A 112 -25.60 35.69 20.30
C GLU A 112 -25.30 36.67 19.16
N GLN A 113 -24.03 36.75 18.73
CA GLN A 113 -23.57 37.58 17.60
C GLN A 113 -23.66 36.86 16.25
N GLY A 114 -24.11 35.60 16.22
CA GLY A 114 -24.24 34.80 15.00
C GLY A 114 -22.94 34.23 14.47
N LYS A 115 -21.90 34.14 15.31
CA LYS A 115 -20.64 33.47 14.97
C LYS A 115 -20.67 32.01 15.39
N ILE A 116 -20.07 31.15 14.58
CA ILE A 116 -19.91 29.73 14.90
C ILE A 116 -18.88 29.59 16.03
N THR A 117 -19.28 28.97 17.13
CA THR A 117 -18.44 28.76 18.32
C THR A 117 -18.04 27.31 18.54
N HIS A 118 -18.84 26.37 18.06
CA HIS A 118 -18.53 24.95 18.11
C HIS A 118 -18.90 24.34 16.77
N TRP A 119 -18.04 23.46 16.29
CA TRP A 119 -18.23 22.70 15.06
C TRP A 119 -17.77 21.27 15.30
N LYS A 120 -18.67 20.31 15.10
CA LYS A 120 -18.37 18.89 15.13
C LYS A 120 -18.69 18.25 13.80
N VAL A 121 -17.78 17.44 13.28
CA VAL A 121 -17.99 16.68 12.04
C VAL A 121 -18.25 15.22 12.42
N TYR A 122 -19.20 14.58 11.76
CA TYR A 122 -19.46 13.16 11.81
C TYR A 122 -19.33 12.64 10.37
N PHE A 123 -18.25 11.94 10.08
CA PHE A 123 -17.99 11.40 8.75
C PHE A 123 -17.61 9.93 8.86
N ASP A 124 -17.90 9.16 7.81
CA ASP A 124 -17.41 7.79 7.69
C ASP A 124 -16.04 7.82 6.96
N PRO A 125 -14.92 7.58 7.65
CA PRO A 125 -13.60 7.59 7.01
C PRO A 125 -13.41 6.46 6.01
N ASN A 126 -14.25 5.42 6.04
CA ASN A 126 -14.03 4.21 5.24
C ASN A 126 -13.94 4.51 3.74
N THR A 127 -14.72 5.46 3.20
CA THR A 127 -14.70 5.77 1.77
C THR A 127 -13.39 6.42 1.32
N GLU A 128 -12.87 7.37 2.10
CA GLU A 128 -11.58 8.02 1.81
C GLU A 128 -10.42 7.03 2.02
N VAL A 129 -10.48 6.23 3.10
CA VAL A 129 -9.49 5.18 3.39
C VAL A 129 -9.48 4.12 2.28
N ASN A 130 -10.64 3.74 1.75
CA ASN A 130 -10.73 2.83 0.61
C ASN A 130 -10.06 3.43 -0.63
N ALA A 131 -10.25 4.72 -0.89
CA ALA A 131 -9.59 5.40 -2.01
C ALA A 131 -8.07 5.54 -1.82
N PHE A 132 -7.62 5.73 -0.57
CA PHE A 132 -6.20 5.73 -0.21
C PHE A 132 -5.55 4.35 -0.39
N ASN A 133 -6.27 3.28 -0.07
CA ASN A 133 -5.77 1.90 -0.15
C ASN A 133 -6.04 1.23 -1.50
N ALA A 134 -6.78 1.87 -2.41
CA ALA A 134 -7.25 1.26 -3.65
C ALA A 134 -6.13 0.84 -4.63
N ASP A 135 -4.95 1.46 -4.54
CA ASP A 135 -3.76 1.15 -5.36
C ASP A 135 -2.59 0.61 -4.53
N ARG A 136 -2.85 0.25 -3.27
CA ARG A 136 -1.80 -0.09 -2.30
C ARG A 136 -0.95 -1.25 -2.80
N GLU A 137 -1.55 -2.23 -3.44
CA GLU A 137 -0.85 -3.43 -3.91
C GLU A 137 -0.02 -3.14 -5.17
N GLU A 138 -0.53 -2.32 -6.08
CA GLU A 138 0.21 -1.81 -7.23
C GLU A 138 1.43 -0.99 -6.77
N ARG A 139 1.26 -0.17 -5.72
CA ARG A 139 2.37 0.59 -5.13
C ARG A 139 3.38 -0.30 -4.42
N LEU A 140 2.94 -1.35 -3.72
CA LEU A 140 3.84 -2.30 -3.05
C LEU A 140 4.71 -3.02 -4.08
N HIS A 141 4.08 -3.45 -5.18
CA HIS A 141 4.81 -4.04 -6.29
C HIS A 141 5.78 -3.03 -6.93
N ALA A 142 5.34 -1.79 -7.22
CA ALA A 142 6.18 -0.76 -7.82
C ALA A 142 7.38 -0.38 -6.93
N ALA A 143 7.17 -0.22 -5.62
CA ALA A 143 8.24 0.03 -4.66
C ALA A 143 9.27 -1.10 -4.64
N THR A 144 8.80 -2.34 -4.70
CA THR A 144 9.67 -3.53 -4.78
C THR A 144 10.47 -3.56 -6.09
N VAL A 145 9.86 -3.20 -7.23
CA VAL A 145 10.54 -3.07 -8.52
C VAL A 145 11.57 -1.94 -8.49
N ALA A 146 11.29 -0.84 -7.78
CA ALA A 146 12.22 0.27 -7.61
C ALA A 146 13.38 -0.07 -6.65
N GLY A 147 13.19 -1.05 -5.75
CA GLY A 147 14.11 -1.33 -4.65
C GLY A 147 14.00 -0.33 -3.50
N ASP A 148 12.84 0.31 -3.37
CA ASP A 148 12.55 1.25 -2.28
C ASP A 148 12.08 0.48 -1.04
N LEU A 149 13.05 0.09 -0.21
CA LEU A 149 12.79 -0.74 0.97
C LEU A 149 11.93 -0.02 2.02
N ASP A 150 12.05 1.30 2.14
CA ASP A 150 11.30 2.05 3.15
C ASP A 150 9.83 2.14 2.74
N GLU A 151 9.53 2.45 1.47
CA GLU A 151 8.15 2.42 0.97
C GLU A 151 7.55 1.00 1.02
N VAL A 152 8.34 -0.06 0.76
CA VAL A 152 7.89 -1.46 0.94
C VAL A 152 7.46 -1.72 2.39
N ARG A 153 8.27 -1.32 3.37
CA ARG A 153 7.95 -1.51 4.80
C ARG A 153 6.72 -0.71 5.21
N ASP A 154 6.62 0.54 4.76
CA ASP A 154 5.48 1.40 5.04
C ASP A 154 4.20 0.80 4.49
N LEU A 155 4.19 0.38 3.22
CA LEU A 155 3.02 -0.23 2.59
C LEU A 155 2.58 -1.53 3.26
N LEU A 156 3.53 -2.38 3.68
CA LEU A 156 3.23 -3.57 4.48
C LEU A 156 2.62 -3.20 5.84
N SER A 157 3.13 -2.16 6.50
CA SER A 157 2.59 -1.68 7.78
C SER A 157 1.17 -1.11 7.64
N PHE A 158 0.81 -0.61 6.46
CA PHE A 158 -0.55 -0.19 6.09
C PHE A 158 -1.42 -1.32 5.56
N GLY A 159 -1.01 -2.58 5.74
CA GLY A 159 -1.78 -3.76 5.39
C GLY A 159 -1.73 -4.15 3.92
N GLY A 160 -0.68 -3.74 3.20
CA GLY A 160 -0.38 -4.26 1.86
C GLY A 160 -0.30 -5.79 1.87
N ASP A 161 -0.93 -6.42 0.90
CA ASP A 161 -0.92 -7.86 0.71
C ASP A 161 0.32 -8.26 -0.12
N PRO A 162 1.36 -8.83 0.50
CA PRO A 162 2.55 -9.25 -0.23
C PRO A 162 2.30 -10.42 -1.20
N ASN A 163 1.13 -11.07 -1.11
CA ASN A 163 0.72 -12.17 -1.98
C ASN A 163 -0.09 -11.70 -3.19
N HIS A 164 -0.34 -10.40 -3.31
CA HIS A 164 -0.99 -9.84 -4.48
C HIS A 164 -0.15 -10.12 -5.73
N HIS A 165 -0.80 -10.65 -6.77
CA HIS A 165 -0.20 -10.80 -8.09
C HIS A 165 -0.42 -9.52 -8.90
N ASP A 166 0.68 -8.86 -9.25
CA ASP A 166 0.63 -7.68 -10.12
C ASP A 166 -0.05 -8.01 -11.45
N ARG A 167 -0.97 -7.14 -11.88
CA ARG A 167 -1.79 -7.37 -13.09
C ARG A 167 -0.96 -7.40 -14.36
N GLY A 168 0.11 -6.61 -14.41
CA GLY A 168 0.98 -6.49 -15.59
C GLY A 168 1.90 -7.69 -15.74
N THR A 169 2.72 -7.94 -14.71
CA THR A 169 3.77 -8.97 -14.72
C THR A 169 3.27 -10.35 -14.30
N GLY A 170 2.23 -10.43 -13.49
CA GLY A 170 1.76 -11.66 -12.84
C GLY A 170 2.60 -12.11 -11.65
N LEU A 171 3.60 -11.32 -11.24
CA LEU A 171 4.50 -11.64 -10.14
C LEU A 171 3.99 -11.10 -8.81
N THR A 172 4.36 -11.77 -7.72
CA THR A 172 4.25 -11.19 -6.37
C THR A 172 5.45 -10.31 -6.06
N ALA A 173 5.31 -9.42 -5.06
CA ALA A 173 6.43 -8.61 -4.58
C ALA A 173 7.63 -9.50 -4.15
N LEU A 174 7.38 -10.64 -3.49
CA LEU A 174 8.45 -11.56 -3.08
C LEU A 174 9.24 -12.12 -4.27
N GLN A 175 8.57 -12.49 -5.36
CA GLN A 175 9.21 -12.98 -6.57
C GLN A 175 10.06 -11.90 -7.26
N VAL A 176 9.58 -10.65 -7.28
CA VAL A 176 10.35 -9.51 -7.78
C VAL A 176 11.59 -9.27 -6.93
N ALA A 177 11.44 -9.17 -5.61
CA ALA A 177 12.57 -8.96 -4.69
C ALA A 177 13.61 -10.08 -4.83
N ALA A 178 13.16 -11.33 -4.96
CA ALA A 178 14.04 -12.47 -5.15
C ALA A 178 14.81 -12.42 -6.49
N GLY A 179 14.13 -12.06 -7.58
CA GLY A 179 14.76 -11.87 -8.90
C GLY A 179 15.73 -10.69 -8.95
N ARG A 180 15.60 -9.72 -8.04
CA ARG A 180 16.57 -8.62 -7.87
C ARG A 180 17.75 -9.01 -6.97
N GLY A 181 17.64 -10.12 -6.24
CA GLY A 181 18.63 -10.50 -5.23
C GLY A 181 18.59 -9.61 -3.98
N ASP A 182 17.50 -8.88 -3.75
CA ASP A 182 17.35 -7.94 -2.64
C ASP A 182 16.96 -8.69 -1.36
N GLY A 183 17.96 -9.13 -0.60
CA GLY A 183 17.76 -9.85 0.66
C GLY A 183 17.01 -9.06 1.72
N ALA A 184 17.12 -7.72 1.72
CA ALA A 184 16.44 -6.88 2.70
C ALA A 184 14.93 -6.79 2.41
N ALA A 185 14.55 -6.56 1.14
CA ALA A 185 13.15 -6.58 0.72
C ALA A 185 12.54 -7.97 0.90
N VAL A 186 13.26 -9.05 0.57
CA VAL A 186 12.81 -10.44 0.79
C VAL A 186 12.47 -10.67 2.27
N ARG A 187 13.36 -10.28 3.20
CA ARG A 187 13.09 -10.41 4.63
C ARG A 187 11.90 -9.57 5.09
N ALA A 188 11.75 -8.35 4.59
CA ALA A 188 10.62 -7.48 4.92
C ALA A 188 9.29 -8.10 4.45
N LEU A 189 9.23 -8.58 3.21
CA LEU A 189 8.04 -9.21 2.64
C LEU A 189 7.67 -10.52 3.36
N LEU A 190 8.64 -11.38 3.67
CA LEU A 190 8.42 -12.58 4.47
C LEU A 190 7.91 -12.24 5.88
N GLY A 191 8.50 -11.22 6.53
CA GLY A 191 8.01 -10.70 7.80
C GLY A 191 6.60 -10.10 7.73
N GLY A 192 6.21 -9.59 6.56
CA GLY A 192 4.87 -9.12 6.23
C GLY A 192 3.88 -10.21 5.83
N GLY A 193 4.27 -11.50 5.86
CA GLY A 193 3.38 -12.62 5.56
C GLY A 193 3.35 -13.07 4.10
N ALA A 194 4.40 -12.78 3.32
CA ALA A 194 4.54 -13.33 1.98
C ALA A 194 4.62 -14.86 2.00
N ASP A 195 3.79 -15.52 1.20
CA ASP A 195 3.81 -16.95 0.98
C ASP A 195 4.93 -17.32 -0.01
N VAL A 196 5.93 -18.02 0.52
CA VAL A 196 7.12 -18.44 -0.19
C VAL A 196 6.84 -19.48 -1.29
N LEU A 197 5.68 -20.14 -1.24
CA LEU A 197 5.27 -21.20 -2.16
C LEU A 197 4.49 -20.70 -3.38
N VAL A 198 4.13 -19.42 -3.42
CA VAL A 198 3.39 -18.83 -4.54
C VAL A 198 4.18 -18.96 -5.85
N THR A 199 3.48 -19.41 -6.89
CA THR A 199 4.00 -19.55 -8.24
C THR A 199 3.39 -18.51 -9.18
N GLU A 200 4.19 -17.99 -10.11
CA GLU A 200 3.67 -17.22 -11.23
C GLU A 200 3.17 -18.13 -12.39
N ARG A 201 2.68 -17.54 -13.48
CA ARG A 201 2.02 -18.25 -14.60
C ARG A 201 2.85 -19.37 -15.25
N SER A 202 4.18 -19.24 -15.29
CA SER A 202 5.06 -20.29 -15.83
C SER A 202 5.37 -21.41 -14.83
N GLY A 203 4.96 -21.24 -13.56
CA GLY A 203 5.14 -22.17 -12.46
C GLY A 203 6.39 -21.90 -11.61
N GLN A 204 7.05 -20.75 -11.79
CA GLN A 204 8.24 -20.40 -11.00
C GLN A 204 7.86 -19.83 -9.63
N THR A 205 8.57 -20.28 -8.60
CA THR A 205 8.54 -19.71 -7.23
C THR A 205 9.58 -18.61 -7.06
N ALA A 206 9.55 -17.89 -5.94
CA ALA A 206 10.60 -16.93 -5.58
C ALA A 206 12.01 -17.59 -5.53
N LEU A 207 12.10 -18.87 -5.13
CA LEU A 207 13.37 -19.59 -5.09
C LEU A 207 13.97 -19.80 -6.49
N HIS A 208 13.12 -20.01 -7.51
CA HIS A 208 13.60 -20.06 -8.90
C HIS A 208 14.16 -18.71 -9.36
N LYS A 209 13.50 -17.61 -8.99
CA LYS A 209 13.98 -16.25 -9.31
C LYS A 209 15.30 -15.92 -8.61
N ALA A 210 15.46 -16.32 -7.35
CA ALA A 210 16.73 -16.18 -6.63
C ALA A 210 17.85 -17.01 -7.26
N ALA A 211 17.55 -18.23 -7.71
CA ALA A 211 18.48 -19.09 -8.41
C ALA A 211 18.90 -18.54 -9.79
N GLU A 212 17.96 -17.97 -10.53
CA GLU A 212 18.18 -17.24 -11.79
C GLU A 212 19.07 -16.01 -11.60
N GLN A 213 18.88 -15.26 -10.51
CA GLN A 213 19.69 -14.10 -10.18
C GLN A 213 21.06 -14.46 -9.59
N GLY A 214 21.19 -15.64 -8.99
CA GLY A 214 22.43 -16.13 -8.40
C GLY A 214 22.69 -15.67 -6.96
N SER A 215 21.70 -15.10 -6.28
CA SER A 215 21.85 -14.60 -4.91
C SER A 215 21.77 -15.71 -3.88
N ALA A 216 22.92 -16.19 -3.39
CA ALA A 216 23.01 -17.19 -2.33
C ALA A 216 22.37 -16.72 -1.01
N GLU A 217 22.44 -15.41 -0.70
CA GLU A 217 21.79 -14.82 0.46
C GLU A 217 20.26 -14.99 0.38
N VAL A 218 19.66 -14.63 -0.76
CA VAL A 218 18.22 -14.74 -0.95
C VAL A 218 17.79 -16.21 -0.98
N VAL A 219 18.57 -17.09 -1.62
CA VAL A 219 18.33 -18.55 -1.58
C VAL A 219 18.25 -19.03 -0.14
N GLY A 220 19.22 -18.67 0.70
CA GLY A 220 19.23 -19.03 2.12
C GLY A 220 18.02 -18.47 2.87
N ALA A 221 17.65 -17.21 2.64
CA ALA A 221 16.49 -16.59 3.28
C ALA A 221 15.16 -17.28 2.91
N LEU A 222 14.94 -17.58 1.63
CA LEU A 222 13.73 -18.26 1.16
C LEU A 222 13.64 -19.70 1.67
N LEU A 223 14.75 -20.44 1.69
CA LEU A 223 14.79 -21.79 2.25
C LEU A 223 14.56 -21.79 3.76
N GLY A 224 15.14 -20.82 4.47
CA GLY A 224 14.88 -20.62 5.90
C GLY A 224 13.41 -20.28 6.20
N ALA A 225 12.69 -19.71 5.23
CA ALA A 225 11.25 -19.45 5.31
C ALA A 225 10.38 -20.62 4.82
N GLY A 226 10.97 -21.78 4.48
CA GLY A 226 10.23 -22.99 4.10
C GLY A 226 9.99 -23.17 2.61
N ALA A 227 10.74 -22.49 1.72
CA ALA A 227 10.70 -22.78 0.29
C ALA A 227 11.02 -24.26 0.00
N VAL A 228 10.28 -24.87 -0.93
CA VAL A 228 10.56 -26.24 -1.37
C VAL A 228 11.79 -26.23 -2.29
N VAL A 229 12.89 -26.80 -1.79
CA VAL A 229 14.21 -26.78 -2.45
C VAL A 229 14.19 -27.36 -3.86
N ASP A 230 13.40 -28.41 -4.09
CA ASP A 230 13.29 -29.13 -5.37
C ASP A 230 11.95 -28.85 -6.08
N ALA A 231 11.31 -27.69 -5.83
CA ALA A 231 10.06 -27.34 -6.48
C ALA A 231 10.20 -27.39 -8.01
N PRO A 232 9.41 -28.18 -8.75
CA PRO A 232 9.52 -28.23 -10.20
C PRO A 232 8.70 -27.11 -10.84
N VAL A 233 9.26 -26.42 -11.83
CA VAL A 233 8.50 -25.56 -12.73
C VAL A 233 7.55 -26.44 -13.56
N ALA A 234 6.24 -26.19 -13.46
CA ALA A 234 5.21 -27.05 -14.05
C ALA A 234 5.34 -27.24 -15.58
N THR A 235 5.90 -26.27 -16.30
CA THR A 235 6.03 -26.33 -17.76
C THR A 235 7.29 -27.05 -18.25
N THR A 236 8.38 -27.01 -17.47
CA THR A 236 9.69 -27.53 -17.89
C THR A 236 10.25 -28.64 -17.02
N GLY A 237 9.67 -28.88 -15.84
CA GLY A 237 10.20 -29.80 -14.83
C GLY A 237 11.48 -29.31 -14.16
N GLN A 238 11.94 -28.10 -14.48
CA GLN A 238 13.19 -27.57 -13.93
C GLN A 238 13.02 -27.23 -12.45
N THR A 239 13.94 -27.70 -11.62
CA THR A 239 14.07 -27.28 -10.21
C THR A 239 14.87 -25.98 -10.09
N PRO A 240 14.92 -25.32 -8.91
CA PRO A 240 15.80 -24.17 -8.70
C PRO A 240 17.27 -24.47 -9.04
N LEU A 241 17.74 -25.70 -8.78
CA LEU A 241 19.10 -26.09 -9.14
C LEU A 241 19.32 -26.12 -10.66
N HIS A 242 18.37 -26.63 -11.44
CA HIS A 242 18.42 -26.53 -12.91
C HIS A 242 18.47 -25.07 -13.37
N VAL A 243 17.68 -24.19 -12.73
CA VAL A 243 17.64 -22.76 -13.07
C VAL A 243 18.96 -22.06 -12.74
N ALA A 244 19.57 -22.33 -11.58
CA ALA A 244 20.89 -21.81 -11.23
C ALA A 244 21.96 -22.24 -12.23
N VAL A 245 21.96 -23.53 -12.60
CA VAL A 245 22.88 -24.09 -13.60
C VAL A 245 22.73 -23.40 -14.95
N ARG A 246 21.49 -23.27 -15.42
CA ARG A 246 21.17 -22.66 -16.72
C ARG A 246 21.72 -21.24 -16.86
N HIS A 247 21.77 -20.51 -15.75
CA HIS A 247 22.26 -19.12 -15.72
C HIS A 247 23.72 -18.99 -15.28
N GLY A 248 24.44 -20.10 -15.07
CA GLY A 248 25.85 -20.06 -14.69
C GLY A 248 26.11 -19.71 -13.22
N ASN A 249 25.08 -19.71 -12.37
CA ASN A 249 25.14 -19.18 -11.01
C ASN A 249 25.66 -20.22 -10.00
N ALA A 250 26.98 -20.41 -9.99
CA ALA A 250 27.65 -21.39 -9.14
C ALA A 250 27.38 -21.17 -7.63
N GLU A 251 27.29 -19.93 -7.15
CA GLU A 251 27.04 -19.65 -5.72
C GLU A 251 25.63 -20.07 -5.29
N ALA A 252 24.60 -19.72 -6.06
CA ALA A 252 23.25 -20.19 -5.81
C ALA A 252 23.15 -21.72 -5.92
N ALA A 253 23.84 -22.34 -6.88
CA ALA A 253 23.89 -23.80 -6.99
C ALA A 253 24.50 -24.45 -5.73
N ARG A 254 25.61 -23.91 -5.20
CA ARG A 254 26.20 -24.38 -3.94
C ARG A 254 25.26 -24.20 -2.76
N ALA A 255 24.59 -23.05 -2.66
CA ALA A 255 23.64 -22.78 -1.58
C ALA A 255 22.45 -23.77 -1.61
N LEU A 256 21.92 -24.05 -2.80
CA LEU A 256 20.86 -25.04 -3.00
C LEU A 256 21.32 -26.46 -2.63
N LEU A 257 22.52 -26.87 -3.07
CA LEU A 257 23.09 -28.18 -2.73
C LEU A 257 23.35 -28.33 -1.23
N ALA A 258 23.91 -27.30 -0.59
CA ALA A 258 24.12 -27.27 0.86
C ALA A 258 22.79 -27.37 1.63
N ALA A 259 21.69 -26.92 1.04
CA ALA A 259 20.35 -27.05 1.59
C ALA A 259 19.63 -28.37 1.18
N GLY A 260 20.33 -29.29 0.53
CA GLY A 260 19.80 -30.63 0.20
C GLY A 260 19.11 -30.73 -1.16
N ALA A 261 19.31 -29.78 -2.07
CA ALA A 261 18.80 -29.90 -3.44
C ALA A 261 19.32 -31.17 -4.12
N ARG A 262 18.43 -31.86 -4.83
CA ARG A 262 18.78 -33.09 -5.53
C ARG A 262 19.36 -32.83 -6.90
N ALA A 263 20.61 -33.26 -7.10
CA ALA A 263 21.31 -33.16 -8.38
C ALA A 263 20.98 -34.29 -9.38
N ASP A 264 20.15 -35.26 -8.99
CA ASP A 264 19.76 -36.42 -9.81
C ASP A 264 18.36 -36.31 -10.43
N LEU A 265 17.61 -35.25 -10.09
CA LEU A 265 16.30 -34.98 -10.69
C LEU A 265 16.45 -34.58 -12.15
N VAL A 266 15.49 -34.98 -12.98
CA VAL A 266 15.48 -34.67 -14.42
C VAL A 266 14.38 -33.67 -14.75
N ASP A 267 14.68 -32.73 -15.65
CA ASP A 267 13.68 -31.87 -16.27
C ASP A 267 12.80 -32.66 -17.29
N HIS A 268 11.81 -32.01 -17.90
CA HIS A 268 10.92 -32.66 -18.87
C HIS A 268 11.61 -33.14 -20.15
N LEU A 269 12.86 -32.72 -20.40
CA LEU A 269 13.69 -33.21 -21.50
C LEU A 269 14.59 -34.38 -21.06
N GLY A 270 14.44 -34.85 -19.82
CA GLY A 270 15.20 -35.97 -19.28
C GLY A 270 16.62 -35.60 -18.87
N ARG A 271 16.93 -34.31 -18.69
CA ARG A 271 18.28 -33.84 -18.35
C ARG A 271 18.39 -33.57 -16.85
N THR A 272 19.48 -34.02 -16.24
CA THR A 272 19.85 -33.59 -14.89
C THR A 272 20.47 -32.18 -14.91
N PRO A 273 20.65 -31.51 -13.76
CA PRO A 273 21.42 -30.28 -13.69
C PRO A 273 22.86 -30.46 -14.22
N LEU A 274 23.48 -31.63 -14.04
CA LEU A 274 24.82 -31.90 -14.56
C LEU A 274 24.83 -32.04 -16.09
N ASP A 275 23.84 -32.72 -16.67
CA ASP A 275 23.71 -32.84 -18.13
C ASP A 275 23.53 -31.45 -18.75
N LEU A 276 22.68 -30.63 -18.14
CA LEU A 276 22.47 -29.25 -18.57
C LEU A 276 23.76 -28.41 -18.47
N ALA A 277 24.53 -28.53 -17.38
CA ALA A 277 25.79 -27.81 -17.21
C ALA A 277 26.84 -28.16 -18.28
N ARG A 278 26.87 -29.43 -18.71
CA ARG A 278 27.76 -29.93 -19.77
C ARG A 278 27.34 -29.42 -21.14
N GLU A 279 26.04 -29.43 -21.45
CA GLU A 279 25.49 -28.89 -22.70
C GLU A 279 25.80 -27.39 -22.86
N LEU A 280 25.71 -26.64 -21.76
CA LEU A 280 25.95 -25.19 -21.74
C LEU A 280 27.44 -24.80 -21.66
N LEU A 281 28.35 -25.77 -21.57
CA LEU A 281 29.80 -25.55 -21.42
C LEU A 281 30.14 -24.61 -20.24
N ALA A 282 29.51 -24.82 -19.08
CA ALA A 282 29.67 -23.98 -17.88
C ALA A 282 30.61 -24.60 -16.82
N PRO A 283 31.95 -24.46 -16.94
CA PRO A 283 32.92 -25.22 -16.13
C PRO A 283 32.86 -24.89 -14.63
N GLU A 284 32.57 -23.64 -14.25
CA GLU A 284 32.49 -23.24 -12.84
C GLU A 284 31.27 -23.83 -12.14
N VAL A 285 30.15 -23.98 -12.86
CA VAL A 285 28.96 -24.66 -12.36
C VAL A 285 29.19 -26.16 -12.25
N VAL A 286 29.84 -26.77 -13.24
CA VAL A 286 30.21 -28.20 -13.17
C VAL A 286 31.03 -28.45 -11.91
N ARG A 287 32.03 -27.61 -11.59
CA ARG A 287 32.79 -27.73 -10.33
C ARG A 287 31.91 -27.58 -9.09
N ALA A 288 30.98 -26.64 -9.09
CA ALA A 288 30.05 -26.43 -7.98
C ALA A 288 29.13 -27.64 -7.73
N LEU A 289 28.80 -28.43 -8.76
CA LEU A 289 28.00 -29.65 -8.64
C LEU A 289 28.79 -30.85 -8.08
N PHE A 290 30.13 -30.77 -7.98
CA PHE A 290 31.00 -31.83 -7.48
C PHE A 290 31.71 -31.49 -6.16
N ALA A 291 31.50 -30.29 -5.62
CA ALA A 291 32.12 -29.80 -4.38
C ALA A 291 31.20 -30.02 -3.18
#